data_AF-A0A6N7ZGW9-F1
#
_entry.id   AF-A0A6N7ZGW9-F1
#
_cell.length_a   1.000
_cell.length_b   1.000
_cell.length_c   1.000
_cell.angle_alpha   90.00
_cell.angle_beta   90.00
_cell.angle_gamma   90.00
#
_symmetry.space_group_name_H-M   'P 1'
#
loop_
_entity.id
_entity.type
_entity.pdbx_description
1 polymer ?
#
loop_
_entity_poly.entity_id
_entity_poly.type
_entity_poly.pdbx_seq_one_letter_code
_entity_poly.pdbx_strand_id
1 'polypeptide(L)'
;MDDDAHPSPRGDDADAAEDPGTARRRGVPVAVLAAALGAALAVSAAVAAPTALRTAAGPAAPSTTAPPSPGPSPDPSTRTGDVAARLRTLPGVADAVLLGASDESARITLASPLPAPTDAQATADAASTLLADAAGGAAWSLRVEGTRPGGGSLVVEHGTGAASGGVDPATGAPLPDLLGADAVADAVRLVAHDAVRRVHLAPGIAAVEARATEDLVAVAALARAEDRGLTSLVVEGYGVGLFEGDGRSVPDDALLALVTGAAALPSVTQVAYETVRSTVPADPLLTVVTSGPAADVARWLDDAAPPGPALAYQVQGSSDDGTSTTRSGFVGGTAPATADRPTDACAPHDLTIAAAGVDAAAGRRFLTLTARNDGATPCALAGSPGMRFVADVGTETDVLLEPDDAAASPVVLEPGAAASALLSWRGGSTAGGPALVVTLLVAPHPGDPETVVPLTGVPGVGDGLDLLGGGTATVGAWALAG
;
A
#
# COMPACT_ATOMS: atom_id res chain seq x y z
N MET A 1 -0.03 36.51 -74.95
CA MET A 1 -0.21 36.78 -73.50
C MET A 1 -0.91 35.54 -73.04
N ASP A 2 -0.06 34.58 -72.73
CA ASP A 2 -0.30 33.14 -72.85
C ASP A 2 -1.05 32.66 -71.60
N ASP A 3 -2.16 31.94 -71.80
CA ASP A 3 -2.27 30.47 -71.66
C ASP A 3 -2.36 30.03 -70.19
N ASP A 4 -3.25 29.14 -69.75
CA ASP A 4 -4.40 28.50 -70.39
C ASP A 4 -5.20 27.76 -69.30
N ALA A 5 -6.42 27.37 -69.67
CA ALA A 5 -7.13 26.18 -69.22
C ALA A 5 -7.79 26.06 -67.82
N HIS A 6 -9.11 25.84 -67.92
CA HIS A 6 -10.12 25.40 -66.95
C HIS A 6 -9.81 24.11 -66.15
N PRO A 7 -10.63 23.81 -65.12
CA PRO A 7 -11.65 22.78 -65.35
C PRO A 7 -13.03 23.04 -64.72
N SER A 8 -14.02 22.34 -65.27
CA SER A 8 -15.38 22.07 -64.79
C SER A 8 -15.89 20.85 -65.57
N PRO A 9 -16.99 20.15 -65.20
CA PRO A 9 -17.55 19.89 -63.86
C PRO A 9 -18.19 18.47 -63.68
N ARG A 10 -18.76 18.24 -62.48
CA ARG A 10 -20.04 17.54 -62.14
C ARG A 10 -20.22 16.01 -62.14
N GLY A 11 -21.05 15.58 -61.17
CA GLY A 11 -21.92 14.38 -61.13
C GLY A 11 -21.75 13.62 -59.81
N ASP A 12 -22.53 13.85 -58.75
CA ASP A 12 -23.94 13.49 -58.45
C ASP A 12 -24.21 11.99 -58.18
N ASP A 13 -25.01 11.79 -57.13
CA ASP A 13 -25.93 10.69 -56.79
C ASP A 13 -25.53 9.52 -55.88
N ALA A 14 -26.60 9.06 -55.22
CA ALA A 14 -26.71 8.38 -53.94
C ALA A 14 -27.03 6.88 -54.05
N ASP A 15 -27.26 6.28 -52.87
CA ASP A 15 -27.84 4.96 -52.56
C ASP A 15 -26.99 3.70 -52.75
N ALA A 16 -26.72 3.00 -51.65
CA ALA A 16 -27.34 1.71 -51.31
C ALA A 16 -26.61 1.01 -50.15
N ALA A 17 -27.38 0.45 -49.24
CA ALA A 17 -26.93 -0.43 -48.18
C ALA A 17 -26.54 -1.81 -48.72
N GLU A 18 -25.39 -2.33 -48.29
CA GLU A 18 -25.08 -3.77 -48.27
C GLU A 18 -24.41 -4.13 -46.95
N ASP A 19 -25.02 -5.07 -46.24
CA ASP A 19 -24.46 -5.85 -45.15
C ASP A 19 -23.69 -7.04 -45.74
N PRO A 20 -22.41 -7.23 -45.38
CA PRO A 20 -21.82 -8.54 -45.37
C PRO A 20 -21.23 -8.88 -43.99
N GLY A 21 -21.96 -9.70 -43.24
CA GLY A 21 -21.48 -11.05 -42.94
C GLY A 21 -20.28 -11.17 -41.99
N THR A 22 -20.59 -11.45 -40.73
CA THR A 22 -19.91 -12.45 -39.89
C THR A 22 -18.42 -12.72 -40.15
N ALA A 23 -17.56 -11.79 -39.74
CA ALA A 23 -16.17 -12.10 -39.45
C ALA A 23 -16.04 -12.45 -37.96
N ARG A 24 -15.96 -13.75 -37.66
CA ARG A 24 -15.42 -14.25 -36.38
C ARG A 24 -13.99 -13.73 -36.22
N ARG A 25 -13.81 -12.56 -35.62
CA ARG A 25 -12.52 -12.16 -35.08
C ARG A 25 -12.35 -12.85 -33.74
N ARG A 26 -11.49 -13.88 -33.73
CA ARG A 26 -10.89 -14.41 -32.52
C ARG A 26 -10.27 -13.23 -31.77
N GLY A 27 -10.88 -12.84 -30.66
CA GLY A 27 -10.26 -11.94 -29.70
C GLY A 27 -8.98 -12.61 -29.22
N VAL A 28 -7.85 -12.00 -29.54
CA VAL A 28 -6.59 -12.25 -28.84
C VAL A 28 -6.71 -11.46 -27.53
N PRO A 29 -6.74 -12.09 -26.35
CA PRO A 29 -6.67 -11.34 -25.12
C PRO A 29 -5.27 -10.72 -25.03
N VAL A 30 -5.23 -9.39 -25.13
CA VAL A 30 -4.07 -8.58 -24.78
C VAL A 30 -3.94 -8.67 -23.26
N ALA A 31 -3.15 -9.63 -22.79
CA ALA A 31 -2.72 -9.72 -21.41
C ALA A 31 -1.70 -8.60 -21.16
N VAL A 32 -2.12 -7.55 -20.46
CA VAL A 32 -1.23 -6.52 -19.92
C VAL A 32 -1.08 -6.77 -18.42
N LEU A 33 0.18 -6.77 -17.99
CA LEU A 33 0.71 -7.19 -16.70
C LEU A 33 -0.05 -6.61 -15.49
N ALA A 34 -0.71 -7.48 -14.75
CA ALA A 34 -0.86 -7.35 -13.30
C ALA A 34 0.22 -8.22 -12.66
N ALA A 35 1.40 -7.64 -12.39
CA ALA A 35 2.49 -8.33 -11.72
C ALA A 35 3.34 -7.33 -10.93
N ALA A 36 2.87 -6.92 -9.77
CA ALA A 36 3.70 -6.54 -8.64
C ALA A 36 2.87 -6.66 -7.35
N LEU A 37 3.50 -7.22 -6.31
CA LEU A 37 3.03 -7.40 -4.93
C LEU A 37 2.08 -8.57 -4.67
N GLY A 38 2.69 -9.76 -4.52
CA GLY A 38 2.04 -10.96 -4.03
C GLY A 38 2.95 -12.19 -4.09
N ALA A 39 4.15 -12.12 -3.50
CA ALA A 39 5.02 -13.29 -3.39
C ALA A 39 5.91 -13.22 -2.14
N ALA A 40 5.41 -13.75 -1.02
CA ALA A 40 6.24 -14.16 0.11
C ALA A 40 6.49 -15.68 0.05
N LEU A 41 7.73 -16.01 -0.32
CA LEU A 41 8.57 -17.15 0.11
C LEU A 41 8.10 -18.61 -0.06
N ALA A 42 8.86 -19.35 -0.89
CA ALA A 42 9.45 -20.62 -0.50
C ALA A 42 10.73 -20.91 -1.33
N VAL A 43 11.91 -20.65 -0.77
CA VAL A 43 13.17 -21.25 -1.23
C VAL A 43 13.77 -22.03 -0.07
N SER A 44 13.55 -23.35 -0.08
CA SER A 44 14.21 -24.29 0.83
C SER A 44 15.56 -24.68 0.23
N ALA A 45 16.65 -24.26 0.86
CA ALA A 45 17.99 -24.76 0.55
C ALA A 45 18.18 -26.12 1.24
N ALA A 46 18.16 -27.20 0.46
CA ALA A 46 18.68 -28.49 0.87
C ALA A 46 20.15 -28.58 0.47
N VAL A 47 21.05 -28.57 1.46
CA VAL A 47 22.41 -29.10 1.31
C VAL A 47 22.68 -30.04 2.46
N ALA A 48 22.53 -31.34 2.17
CA ALA A 48 23.13 -32.40 2.97
C ALA A 48 24.49 -32.75 2.38
N ALA A 49 25.54 -32.76 3.20
CA ALA A 49 26.67 -33.67 3.01
C ALA A 49 27.36 -33.95 4.36
N PRO A 50 27.94 -35.15 4.53
CA PRO A 50 28.30 -35.71 5.83
C PRO A 50 29.78 -35.48 6.16
N THR A 51 30.12 -35.44 7.46
CA THR A 51 31.50 -35.65 7.89
C THR A 51 31.53 -36.59 9.09
N ALA A 52 32.27 -37.69 8.91
CA ALA A 52 32.42 -38.80 9.83
C ALA A 52 33.57 -38.60 10.83
N LEU A 53 33.49 -39.41 11.90
CA LEU A 53 34.57 -39.97 12.73
C LEU A 53 35.29 -39.03 13.72
N ARG A 54 35.17 -39.33 15.02
CA ARG A 54 36.14 -40.21 15.71
C ARG A 54 35.71 -40.56 17.15
N THR A 55 35.92 -41.83 17.43
CA THR A 55 35.91 -42.54 18.71
C THR A 55 36.83 -41.93 19.75
N ALA A 56 36.36 -41.85 20.99
CA ALA A 56 37.20 -41.93 22.18
C ALA A 56 36.43 -42.68 23.28
N ALA A 57 36.87 -43.92 23.53
CA ALA A 57 36.46 -44.72 24.67
C ALA A 57 37.18 -44.24 25.93
N GLY A 58 36.47 -44.14 27.05
CA GLY A 58 36.99 -43.90 28.38
C GLY A 58 36.10 -44.59 29.43
N PRO A 59 36.67 -45.11 30.53
CA PRO A 59 36.15 -46.29 31.22
C PRO A 59 35.00 -46.03 32.21
N ALA A 60 34.26 -47.10 32.46
CA ALA A 60 33.10 -47.20 33.33
C ALA A 60 33.41 -47.10 34.83
N ALA A 61 32.48 -46.51 35.59
CA ALA A 61 32.16 -46.81 37.00
C ALA A 61 30.86 -46.09 37.42
N PRO A 62 30.21 -46.46 38.53
CA PRO A 62 29.50 -47.70 38.80
C PRO A 62 27.96 -47.49 38.87
N SER A 63 27.23 -48.60 38.90
CA SER A 63 25.77 -48.71 38.87
C SER A 63 25.05 -47.94 39.99
N THR A 64 24.26 -46.93 39.61
CA THR A 64 23.16 -46.40 40.43
C THR A 64 21.84 -46.89 39.85
N THR A 65 21.04 -47.51 40.72
CA THR A 65 19.72 -48.08 40.43
C THR A 65 18.81 -47.08 39.70
N ALA A 66 18.37 -47.44 38.50
CA ALA A 66 17.44 -46.64 37.71
C ALA A 66 16.04 -46.63 38.38
N PRO A 67 15.34 -45.47 38.45
CA PRO A 67 13.93 -45.43 38.77
C PRO A 67 13.12 -46.18 37.68
N PRO A 68 11.93 -46.70 37.98
CA PRO A 68 11.11 -47.38 36.98
C PRO A 68 10.87 -46.45 35.79
N SER A 69 11.06 -46.97 34.58
CA SER A 69 10.81 -46.25 33.34
C SER A 69 9.44 -45.57 33.40
N PRO A 70 9.31 -44.29 33.02
CA PRO A 70 7.99 -43.76 32.72
C PRO A 70 7.36 -44.69 31.68
N GLY A 71 6.10 -45.07 31.88
CA GLY A 71 5.36 -45.88 30.92
C GLY A 71 5.45 -45.26 29.52
N PRO A 72 5.28 -46.05 28.44
CA PRO A 72 5.44 -45.54 27.09
C PRO A 72 4.61 -44.27 26.93
N SER A 73 5.28 -43.14 26.67
CA SER A 73 4.60 -41.92 26.23
C SER A 73 3.74 -42.31 25.04
N PRO A 74 2.46 -41.91 25.01
CA PRO A 74 1.58 -42.23 23.89
C PRO A 74 2.26 -41.82 22.59
N ASP A 75 2.17 -42.69 21.59
CA ASP A 75 2.74 -42.48 20.26
C ASP A 75 2.22 -41.14 19.70
N PRO A 76 3.09 -40.22 19.23
CA PRO A 76 2.65 -38.91 18.72
C PRO A 76 1.52 -39.02 17.70
N SER A 77 1.53 -40.06 16.86
CA SER A 77 0.47 -40.33 15.88
C SER A 77 -0.92 -40.60 16.49
N THR A 78 -0.97 -41.18 17.69
CA THR A 78 -2.23 -41.40 18.44
C THR A 78 -2.75 -40.15 19.12
N ARG A 79 -1.87 -39.21 19.47
CA ARG A 79 -2.24 -37.90 20.04
C ARG A 79 -2.85 -36.97 18.98
N THR A 80 -2.26 -36.94 17.78
CA THR A 80 -2.75 -36.21 16.60
C THR A 80 -4.17 -36.63 16.17
N GLY A 81 -4.43 -37.94 16.15
CA GLY A 81 -5.75 -38.48 15.80
C GLY A 81 -6.86 -38.07 16.77
N ASP A 82 -6.53 -37.91 18.06
CA ASP A 82 -7.49 -37.56 19.11
C ASP A 82 -7.92 -36.10 19.04
N VAL A 83 -6.99 -35.16 18.84
CA VAL A 83 -7.31 -33.72 18.74
C VAL A 83 -8.21 -33.44 17.53
N ALA A 84 -7.86 -33.97 16.35
CA ALA A 84 -8.68 -33.80 15.15
C ALA A 84 -10.09 -34.41 15.30
N ALA A 85 -10.21 -35.56 15.97
CA ALA A 85 -11.51 -36.17 16.24
C ALA A 85 -12.35 -35.31 17.18
N ARG A 86 -11.75 -34.78 18.27
CA ARG A 86 -12.42 -33.90 19.24
C ARG A 86 -12.87 -32.59 18.61
N LEU A 87 -12.07 -31.98 17.74
CA LEU A 87 -12.46 -30.78 16.99
C LEU A 87 -13.70 -31.02 16.12
N ARG A 88 -13.81 -32.18 15.45
CA ARG A 88 -14.99 -32.53 14.63
C ARG A 88 -16.25 -32.78 15.45
N THR A 89 -16.13 -33.07 16.75
CA THR A 89 -17.28 -33.24 17.64
C THR A 89 -17.82 -31.93 18.22
N LEU A 90 -17.11 -30.81 18.00
CA LEU A 90 -17.57 -29.52 18.49
C LEU A 90 -18.86 -29.09 17.76
N PRO A 91 -19.80 -28.44 18.47
CA PRO A 91 -21.03 -27.94 17.86
C PRO A 91 -20.77 -27.02 16.67
N GLY A 92 -21.55 -27.17 15.60
CA GLY A 92 -21.46 -26.28 14.44
C GLY A 92 -20.19 -26.46 13.57
N VAL A 93 -19.34 -27.45 13.84
CA VAL A 93 -18.21 -27.82 12.97
C VAL A 93 -18.66 -28.84 11.93
N ALA A 94 -18.42 -28.55 10.65
CA ALA A 94 -18.64 -29.49 9.54
C ALA A 94 -17.38 -30.28 9.20
N ASP A 95 -16.21 -29.66 9.30
CA ASP A 95 -14.92 -30.32 9.08
C ASP A 95 -13.83 -29.71 9.97
N ALA A 96 -12.82 -30.51 10.30
CA ALA A 96 -11.62 -30.04 11.00
C ALA A 96 -10.39 -30.77 10.47
N VAL A 97 -9.32 -30.01 10.22
CA VAL A 97 -8.06 -30.50 9.68
C VAL A 97 -6.92 -29.93 10.50
N LEU A 98 -6.00 -30.79 10.97
CA LEU A 98 -4.76 -30.33 11.57
C LEU A 98 -3.77 -29.91 10.48
N LEU A 99 -3.12 -28.77 10.70
CA LEU A 99 -2.14 -28.18 9.81
C LEU A 99 -0.75 -28.40 10.42
N GLY A 100 0.19 -28.92 9.63
CA GLY A 100 1.54 -29.23 10.08
C GLY A 100 1.68 -30.61 10.74
N ALA A 101 2.88 -30.91 11.23
CA ALA A 101 3.25 -32.22 11.78
C ALA A 101 3.14 -32.30 13.32
N SER A 102 2.80 -31.20 13.99
CA SER A 102 2.92 -31.02 15.44
C SER A 102 1.61 -30.74 16.18
N ASP A 103 0.43 -30.89 15.56
CA ASP A 103 -0.91 -30.62 16.15
C ASP A 103 -1.13 -29.20 16.69
N GLU A 104 -0.17 -28.31 16.44
CA GLU A 104 -0.15 -26.94 16.93
C GLU A 104 -1.01 -26.01 16.06
N SER A 105 -1.43 -26.45 14.88
CA SER A 105 -2.25 -25.63 14.00
C SER A 105 -3.45 -26.41 13.48
N ALA A 106 -4.60 -25.76 13.38
CA ALA A 106 -5.78 -26.37 12.82
C ALA A 106 -6.59 -25.41 11.95
N ARG A 107 -7.35 -26.00 11.04
CA ARG A 107 -8.45 -25.36 10.33
C ARG A 107 -9.75 -26.03 10.73
N ILE A 108 -10.73 -25.24 11.11
CA ILE A 108 -12.12 -25.71 11.28
C ILE A 108 -13.01 -25.02 10.26
N THR A 109 -13.92 -25.80 9.68
CA THR A 109 -14.95 -25.31 8.76
C THR A 109 -16.29 -25.36 9.48
N LEU A 110 -16.93 -24.21 9.65
CA LEU A 110 -18.26 -24.11 10.23
C LEU A 110 -19.31 -24.73 9.29
N ALA A 111 -20.35 -25.30 9.89
CA ALA A 111 -21.47 -25.87 9.17
C ALA A 111 -22.23 -24.84 8.33
N SER A 112 -22.94 -25.31 7.32
CA SER A 112 -23.85 -24.49 6.49
C SER A 112 -25.29 -24.97 6.71
N PRO A 113 -26.26 -24.09 7.07
CA PRO A 113 -26.09 -22.66 7.33
C PRO A 113 -25.17 -22.37 8.52
N LEU A 114 -24.55 -21.18 8.51
CA LEU A 114 -23.63 -20.78 9.58
C LEU A 114 -24.33 -20.81 10.95
N PRO A 115 -23.66 -21.26 12.02
CA PRO A 115 -24.18 -21.17 13.38
C PRO A 115 -24.51 -19.73 13.78
N ALA A 116 -25.31 -19.56 14.84
CA ALA A 116 -25.52 -18.23 15.42
C ALA A 116 -24.17 -17.63 15.86
N PRO A 117 -23.97 -16.30 15.82
CA PRO A 117 -22.68 -15.66 16.13
C PRO A 117 -22.07 -16.10 17.47
N THR A 118 -22.90 -16.18 18.51
CA THR A 118 -22.48 -16.61 19.86
C THR A 118 -22.06 -18.08 19.91
N ASP A 119 -22.75 -18.94 19.15
CA ASP A 119 -22.44 -20.37 19.08
C ASP A 119 -21.15 -20.61 18.29
N ALA A 120 -20.95 -19.87 17.18
CA ALA A 120 -19.73 -19.92 16.40
C ALA A 120 -18.51 -19.47 17.21
N GLN A 121 -18.64 -18.40 18.00
CA GLN A 121 -17.59 -17.93 18.90
C GLN A 121 -17.28 -18.96 19.99
N ALA A 122 -18.31 -19.52 20.66
CA ALA A 122 -18.11 -20.54 21.68
C ALA A 122 -17.42 -21.80 21.12
N THR A 123 -17.73 -22.18 19.88
CA THR A 123 -17.04 -23.27 19.17
C THR A 123 -15.58 -22.94 18.89
N ALA A 124 -15.27 -21.71 18.47
CA ALA A 124 -13.90 -21.26 18.26
C ALA A 124 -13.10 -21.27 19.57
N ASP A 125 -13.66 -20.75 20.66
CA ASP A 125 -13.02 -20.72 21.98
C ASP A 125 -12.73 -22.13 22.51
N ALA A 126 -13.67 -23.07 22.31
CA ALA A 126 -13.49 -24.47 22.65
C ALA A 126 -12.37 -25.10 21.81
N ALA A 127 -12.32 -24.82 20.50
CA ALA A 127 -11.26 -25.29 19.61
C ALA A 127 -9.89 -24.72 19.98
N SER A 128 -9.81 -23.43 20.32
CA SER A 128 -8.59 -22.79 20.82
C SER A 128 -8.08 -23.45 22.10
N THR A 129 -8.98 -23.76 23.03
CA THR A 129 -8.63 -24.45 24.29
C THR A 129 -8.04 -25.84 24.00
N LEU A 130 -8.66 -26.61 23.11
CA LEU A 130 -8.16 -27.92 22.69
C LEU A 130 -6.75 -27.86 22.09
N LEU A 131 -6.49 -26.86 21.26
CA LEU A 131 -5.18 -26.68 20.61
C LEU A 131 -4.12 -26.16 21.58
N ALA A 132 -4.47 -25.22 22.46
CA ALA A 132 -3.57 -24.72 23.49
C ALA A 132 -3.14 -25.85 24.45
N ASP A 133 -4.09 -26.70 24.86
CA ASP A 133 -3.81 -27.88 25.70
C ASP A 133 -2.91 -28.88 24.97
N ALA A 134 -3.17 -29.14 23.68
CA ALA A 134 -2.37 -30.05 22.86
C ALA A 134 -0.94 -29.54 22.64
N ALA A 135 -0.78 -28.23 22.44
CA ALA A 135 0.50 -27.56 22.25
C ALA A 135 1.36 -27.54 23.52
N GLY A 136 0.78 -27.72 24.71
CA GLY A 136 1.52 -27.84 25.97
C GLY A 136 2.41 -26.63 26.28
N GLY A 137 2.02 -25.44 25.85
CA GLY A 137 2.79 -24.19 25.99
C GLY A 137 3.59 -23.77 24.74
N ALA A 138 3.60 -24.58 23.67
CA ALA A 138 4.10 -24.15 22.37
C ALA A 138 3.16 -23.15 21.68
N ALA A 139 3.66 -22.48 20.64
CA ALA A 139 2.86 -21.59 19.82
C ALA A 139 1.82 -22.40 19.02
N TRP A 140 0.59 -21.90 18.93
CA TRP A 140 -0.49 -22.57 18.21
C TRP A 140 -1.32 -21.62 17.35
N SER A 141 -1.97 -22.13 16.30
CA SER A 141 -2.86 -21.33 15.45
C SER A 141 -4.17 -22.05 15.12
N LEU A 142 -5.25 -21.28 15.05
CA LEU A 142 -6.55 -21.78 14.61
C LEU A 142 -7.06 -20.88 13.47
N ARG A 143 -7.48 -21.51 12.39
CA ARG A 143 -8.19 -20.88 11.27
C ARG A 143 -9.62 -21.35 11.26
N VAL A 144 -10.57 -20.44 11.46
CA VAL A 144 -12.00 -20.68 11.39
C VAL A 144 -12.51 -20.20 10.04
N GLU A 145 -13.11 -21.08 9.25
CA GLU A 145 -13.68 -20.77 7.95
C GLU A 145 -15.18 -21.03 7.93
N GLY A 146 -15.92 -20.24 7.16
CA GLY A 146 -17.36 -20.43 7.01
C GLY A 146 -17.86 -19.89 5.69
N THR A 147 -18.90 -20.53 5.13
CA THR A 147 -19.57 -20.05 3.91
C THR A 147 -21.08 -20.08 4.09
N ARG A 148 -21.74 -18.97 3.77
CA ARG A 148 -23.21 -18.90 3.83
C ARG A 148 -23.87 -19.47 2.56
N PRO A 149 -25.10 -19.98 2.66
CA PRO A 149 -25.93 -20.25 1.49
C PRO A 149 -26.14 -18.95 0.67
N GLY A 150 -25.97 -19.01 -0.65
CA GLY A 150 -26.06 -17.81 -1.51
C GLY A 150 -24.73 -17.06 -1.70
N GLY A 151 -23.63 -17.59 -1.15
CA GLY A 151 -22.27 -17.07 -1.33
C GLY A 151 -21.93 -16.00 -0.30
N GLY A 152 -20.65 -15.83 0.03
CA GLY A 152 -20.21 -15.04 1.18
C GLY A 152 -19.37 -15.91 2.10
N SER A 153 -18.11 -15.55 2.32
CA SER A 153 -17.16 -16.37 3.07
C SER A 153 -16.50 -15.60 4.20
N LEU A 154 -16.30 -16.24 5.35
CA LEU A 154 -15.52 -15.70 6.44
C LEU A 154 -14.27 -16.53 6.67
N VAL A 155 -13.21 -15.85 7.11
CA VAL A 155 -11.98 -16.44 7.64
C VAL A 155 -11.58 -15.66 8.87
N VAL A 156 -11.33 -16.37 9.98
CA VAL A 156 -10.75 -15.79 11.19
C VAL A 156 -9.54 -16.62 11.59
N GLU A 157 -8.37 -15.98 11.74
CA GLU A 157 -7.13 -16.61 12.18
C GLU A 157 -6.72 -16.07 13.54
N HIS A 158 -6.41 -16.92 14.52
CA HIS A 158 -5.97 -16.49 15.85
C HIS A 158 -5.12 -17.55 16.55
N GLY A 159 -4.43 -17.15 17.62
CA GLY A 159 -3.52 -18.01 18.40
C GLY A 159 -2.11 -17.43 18.50
N THR A 160 -1.30 -17.94 19.42
CA THR A 160 0.06 -17.43 19.70
C THR A 160 1.06 -17.71 18.59
N GLY A 161 0.78 -18.70 17.75
CA GLY A 161 1.52 -19.05 16.54
C GLY A 161 0.81 -18.65 15.25
N ALA A 162 -0.37 -18.02 15.33
CA ALA A 162 -0.91 -17.31 14.17
C ALA A 162 0.10 -16.23 13.81
N ALA A 163 0.49 -16.18 12.53
CA ALA A 163 1.46 -15.19 12.08
C ALA A 163 0.99 -13.81 12.57
N SER A 164 1.83 -13.13 13.35
CA SER A 164 1.62 -11.75 13.73
C SER A 164 1.49 -10.95 12.44
N GLY A 165 0.30 -10.50 12.09
CA GLY A 165 0.13 -9.66 10.92
C GLY A 165 0.92 -8.40 11.14
N GLY A 166 1.88 -8.18 10.25
CA GLY A 166 2.68 -6.98 10.11
C GLY A 166 3.43 -6.52 11.37
N VAL A 167 4.74 -6.37 11.22
CA VAL A 167 5.35 -5.22 11.89
C VAL A 167 4.92 -3.99 11.11
N ASP A 168 4.60 -2.91 11.81
CA ASP A 168 4.53 -1.59 11.20
C ASP A 168 5.86 -1.35 10.47
N PRO A 169 5.87 -1.20 9.14
CA PRO A 169 7.11 -1.06 8.39
C PRO A 169 7.88 0.22 8.75
N ALA A 170 7.20 1.25 9.26
CA ALA A 170 7.81 2.51 9.66
C ALA A 170 8.47 2.43 11.05
N THR A 171 7.88 1.70 11.99
CA THR A 171 8.37 1.66 13.38
C THR A 171 9.00 0.34 13.79
N GLY A 172 8.80 -0.73 13.01
CA GLY A 172 9.15 -2.11 13.37
C GLY A 172 8.34 -2.65 14.55
N ALA A 173 7.36 -1.88 15.05
CA ALA A 173 6.51 -2.30 16.16
C ALA A 173 5.49 -3.33 15.68
N PRO A 174 5.09 -4.31 16.52
CA PRO A 174 3.96 -5.16 16.19
C PRO A 174 2.70 -4.31 15.98
N LEU A 175 1.97 -4.53 14.88
CA LEU A 175 0.67 -3.91 14.68
C LEU A 175 -0.27 -4.26 15.86
N PRO A 176 -1.20 -3.36 16.23
CA PRO A 176 -2.13 -3.61 17.32
C PRO A 176 -2.93 -4.90 17.06
N ASP A 177 -3.29 -5.60 18.14
CA ASP A 177 -4.21 -6.73 18.03
C ASP A 177 -5.60 -6.22 17.65
N LEU A 178 -6.04 -6.57 16.45
CA LEU A 178 -7.31 -6.15 15.85
C LEU A 178 -8.35 -7.26 15.87
N LEU A 179 -8.07 -8.45 16.40
CA LEU A 179 -9.07 -9.53 16.45
C LEU A 179 -10.14 -9.24 17.50
N GLY A 180 -9.74 -8.82 18.70
CA GLY A 180 -10.65 -8.73 19.83
C GLY A 180 -11.20 -10.11 20.26
N ALA A 181 -11.93 -10.16 21.37
CA ALA A 181 -12.41 -11.43 21.94
C ALA A 181 -13.51 -12.10 21.11
N ASP A 182 -14.35 -11.31 20.43
CA ASP A 182 -15.55 -11.77 19.73
C ASP A 182 -15.38 -11.86 18.19
N ALA A 183 -14.14 -12.01 17.70
CA ALA A 183 -13.81 -11.92 16.28
C ALA A 183 -14.63 -12.87 15.38
N VAL A 184 -14.89 -14.09 15.84
CA VAL A 184 -15.67 -15.07 15.07
C VAL A 184 -17.15 -14.70 15.05
N ALA A 185 -17.70 -14.24 16.18
CA ALA A 185 -19.07 -13.73 16.22
C ALA A 185 -19.24 -12.54 15.26
N ASP A 186 -18.31 -11.58 15.29
CA ASP A 186 -18.36 -10.38 14.45
C ASP A 186 -18.25 -10.74 12.97
N ALA A 187 -17.35 -11.67 12.60
CA ALA A 187 -17.23 -12.16 11.23
C ALA A 187 -18.51 -12.83 10.73
N VAL A 188 -19.20 -13.59 11.59
CA VAL A 188 -20.50 -14.20 11.26
C VAL A 188 -21.58 -13.14 11.07
N ARG A 189 -21.64 -12.11 11.93
CA ARG A 189 -22.60 -11.00 11.79
C ARG A 189 -22.37 -10.23 10.50
N LEU A 190 -21.12 -9.85 10.21
CA LEU A 190 -20.75 -9.11 9.00
C LEU A 190 -21.10 -9.91 7.72
N VAL A 191 -20.67 -11.17 7.62
CA VAL A 191 -20.90 -11.98 6.41
C VAL A 191 -22.37 -12.36 6.22
N ALA A 192 -23.22 -12.24 7.25
CA ALA A 192 -24.66 -12.51 7.13
C ALA A 192 -25.37 -11.50 6.20
N HIS A 193 -24.79 -10.31 6.01
CA HIS A 193 -25.35 -9.28 5.14
C HIS A 193 -25.05 -9.55 3.67
N ASP A 194 -26.07 -9.39 2.81
CA ASP A 194 -25.94 -9.63 1.37
C ASP A 194 -24.90 -8.73 0.69
N ALA A 195 -24.68 -7.52 1.20
CA ALA A 195 -23.65 -6.59 0.73
C ALA A 195 -22.21 -7.11 0.90
N VAL A 196 -22.00 -8.04 1.85
CA VAL A 196 -20.67 -8.57 2.17
C VAL A 196 -20.38 -9.83 1.35
N ARG A 197 -19.20 -9.85 0.73
CA ARG A 197 -18.68 -10.96 -0.04
C ARG A 197 -17.68 -11.79 0.75
N ARG A 198 -16.75 -11.15 1.45
CA ARG A 198 -15.74 -11.84 2.26
C ARG A 198 -15.40 -11.03 3.50
N VAL A 199 -15.13 -11.74 4.59
CA VAL A 199 -14.54 -11.18 5.81
C VAL A 199 -13.27 -11.95 6.11
N HIS A 200 -12.17 -11.25 6.39
CA HIS A 200 -10.91 -11.84 6.82
C HIS A 200 -10.37 -11.08 8.03
N LEU A 201 -10.37 -11.76 9.19
CA LEU A 201 -9.83 -11.23 10.42
C LEU A 201 -8.62 -12.06 10.86
N ALA A 202 -7.52 -11.39 11.18
CA ALA A 202 -6.31 -12.02 11.72
C ALA A 202 -5.59 -10.99 12.61
N PRO A 203 -4.53 -11.36 13.35
CA PRO A 203 -3.78 -10.38 14.13
C PRO A 203 -3.26 -9.31 13.16
N GLY A 204 -3.52 -8.03 13.41
CA GLY A 204 -3.15 -6.92 12.51
C GLY A 204 -3.92 -6.84 11.19
N ILE A 205 -4.96 -7.65 10.97
CA ILE A 205 -5.77 -7.64 9.74
C ILE A 205 -7.27 -7.62 10.09
N ALA A 206 -7.98 -6.63 9.58
CA ALA A 206 -9.44 -6.56 9.59
C ALA A 206 -9.94 -6.14 8.20
N ALA A 207 -10.02 -7.11 7.29
CA ALA A 207 -10.34 -6.88 5.88
C ALA A 207 -11.76 -7.34 5.55
N VAL A 208 -12.53 -6.47 4.89
CA VAL A 208 -13.88 -6.78 4.41
C VAL A 208 -13.98 -6.49 2.91
N GLU A 209 -14.57 -7.44 2.18
CA GLU A 209 -14.81 -7.36 0.75
C GLU A 209 -16.32 -7.19 0.53
N ALA A 210 -16.72 -6.08 -0.07
CA ALA A 210 -18.09 -5.82 -0.51
C ALA A 210 -18.35 -6.49 -1.88
N ARG A 211 -19.62 -6.74 -2.20
CA ARG A 211 -19.99 -7.33 -3.51
C ARG A 211 -19.92 -6.35 -4.66
N ALA A 212 -20.31 -5.11 -4.40
CA ALA A 212 -20.35 -4.05 -5.39
C ALA A 212 -19.91 -2.72 -4.78
N THR A 213 -19.62 -1.73 -5.62
CA THR A 213 -19.16 -0.42 -5.16
C THR A 213 -20.26 0.33 -4.39
N GLU A 214 -21.51 0.21 -4.81
CA GLU A 214 -22.67 0.78 -4.12
C GLU A 214 -22.90 0.21 -2.71
N ASP A 215 -22.34 -0.96 -2.41
CA ASP A 215 -22.47 -1.61 -1.11
C ASP A 215 -21.50 -1.06 -0.05
N LEU A 216 -20.47 -0.31 -0.45
CA LEU A 216 -19.38 0.12 0.44
C LEU A 216 -19.88 0.92 1.66
N VAL A 217 -20.84 1.83 1.47
CA VAL A 217 -21.45 2.62 2.56
C VAL A 217 -22.20 1.73 3.55
N ALA A 218 -22.96 0.75 3.04
CA ALA A 218 -23.68 -0.18 3.89
C ALA A 218 -22.72 -1.08 4.68
N VAL A 219 -21.67 -1.60 4.04
CA VAL A 219 -20.65 -2.43 4.70
C VAL A 219 -19.89 -1.66 5.77
N ALA A 220 -19.52 -0.40 5.50
CA ALA A 220 -18.88 0.46 6.50
C ALA A 220 -19.80 0.75 7.70
N ALA A 221 -21.09 1.00 7.46
CA ALA A 221 -22.06 1.19 8.53
C ALA A 221 -22.22 -0.06 9.41
N LEU A 222 -22.16 -1.26 8.81
CA LEU A 222 -22.16 -2.53 9.55
C LEU A 222 -20.92 -2.69 10.42
N ALA A 223 -19.73 -2.44 9.87
CA ALA A 223 -18.48 -2.50 10.65
C ALA A 223 -18.51 -1.54 11.84
N ARG A 224 -19.01 -0.30 11.66
CA ARG A 224 -19.19 0.67 12.75
C ARG A 224 -20.19 0.21 13.81
N ALA A 225 -21.28 -0.43 13.40
CA ALA A 225 -22.29 -0.94 14.34
C ALA A 225 -21.73 -2.04 15.25
N GLU A 226 -20.74 -2.79 14.76
CA GLU A 226 -20.02 -3.82 15.50
C GLU A 226 -18.77 -3.28 16.23
N ASP A 227 -18.57 -1.95 16.27
CA ASP A 227 -17.37 -1.28 16.83
C ASP A 227 -16.07 -1.86 16.25
N ARG A 228 -16.11 -2.25 14.98
CA ARG A 228 -15.03 -2.94 14.27
C ARG A 228 -14.32 -1.98 13.32
N GLY A 229 -13.11 -1.56 13.70
CA GLY A 229 -12.20 -0.89 12.77
C GLY A 229 -11.76 -1.83 11.64
N LEU A 230 -11.37 -1.24 10.51
CA LEU A 230 -10.98 -1.98 9.31
C LEU A 230 -9.57 -1.59 8.87
N THR A 231 -8.78 -2.59 8.45
CA THR A 231 -7.51 -2.36 7.75
C THR A 231 -7.71 -2.25 6.24
N SER A 232 -8.80 -2.82 5.72
CA SER A 232 -9.13 -2.81 4.30
C SER A 232 -10.63 -2.95 4.07
N LEU A 233 -11.14 -2.14 3.13
CA LEU A 233 -12.49 -2.28 2.58
C LEU A 233 -12.41 -2.19 1.05
N VAL A 234 -12.71 -3.30 0.37
CA VAL A 234 -12.46 -3.49 -1.08
C VAL A 234 -13.66 -4.10 -1.81
N VAL A 235 -13.67 -4.01 -3.14
CA VAL A 235 -14.62 -4.73 -4.03
C VAL A 235 -13.82 -5.63 -4.98
N GLU A 236 -14.17 -6.91 -5.11
CA GLU A 236 -13.43 -7.84 -6.01
C GLU A 236 -13.48 -7.39 -7.47
N GLY A 237 -12.35 -7.48 -8.18
CA GLY A 237 -12.28 -7.22 -9.62
C GLY A 237 -12.38 -5.74 -10.00
N TYR A 238 -12.63 -4.86 -9.04
CA TYR A 238 -12.57 -3.41 -9.19
C TYR A 238 -11.36 -2.89 -8.45
N GLY A 239 -10.66 -1.93 -9.02
CA GLY A 239 -9.61 -1.23 -8.30
C GLY A 239 -10.14 -0.31 -7.19
N VAL A 240 -11.36 -0.50 -6.68
CA VAL A 240 -11.87 0.28 -5.55
C VAL A 240 -11.41 -0.36 -4.25
N GLY A 241 -10.39 0.22 -3.63
CA GLY A 241 -9.82 -0.27 -2.38
C GLY A 241 -9.45 0.86 -1.44
N LEU A 242 -10.07 0.87 -0.26
CA LEU A 242 -9.61 1.70 0.85
C LEU A 242 -8.56 0.88 1.58
N PHE A 243 -7.31 1.32 1.53
CA PHE A 243 -6.16 0.69 2.15
C PHE A 243 -5.65 1.48 3.37
N GLU A 244 -5.38 0.72 4.42
CA GLU A 244 -4.55 1.04 5.59
C GLU A 244 -4.94 2.29 6.38
N GLY A 245 -5.91 2.17 7.27
CA GLY A 245 -5.82 2.84 8.58
C GLY A 245 -5.06 1.97 9.57
N ASP A 246 -4.82 2.44 10.79
CA ASP A 246 -4.25 1.67 11.91
C ASP A 246 -5.17 0.51 12.41
N GLY A 247 -6.20 0.19 11.63
CA GLY A 247 -7.23 -0.80 11.94
C GLY A 247 -8.22 -0.37 13.00
N ARG A 248 -8.16 0.88 13.48
CA ARG A 248 -9.03 1.37 14.57
C ARG A 248 -10.24 2.17 14.09
N SER A 249 -10.22 2.64 12.85
CA SER A 249 -11.32 3.43 12.27
C SER A 249 -11.97 2.74 11.08
N VAL A 250 -13.18 3.18 10.76
CA VAL A 250 -13.87 2.84 9.52
C VAL A 250 -14.01 4.13 8.69
N PRO A 251 -13.82 4.09 7.36
CA PRO A 251 -14.07 5.24 6.48
C PRO A 251 -15.46 5.86 6.71
N ASP A 252 -15.50 7.20 6.71
CA ASP A 252 -16.75 7.94 6.85
C ASP A 252 -17.57 7.95 5.54
N ASP A 253 -18.85 8.29 5.65
CA ASP A 253 -19.78 8.26 4.52
C ASP A 253 -19.40 9.27 3.42
N ALA A 254 -18.71 10.37 3.75
CA ALA A 254 -18.32 11.39 2.77
C ALA A 254 -17.18 10.89 1.88
N LEU A 255 -16.16 10.25 2.47
CA LEU A 255 -15.08 9.60 1.73
C LEU A 255 -15.61 8.45 0.88
N LEU A 256 -16.51 7.62 1.43
CA LEU A 256 -17.11 6.51 0.67
C LEU A 256 -17.95 7.00 -0.51
N ALA A 257 -18.69 8.10 -0.35
CA ALA A 257 -19.44 8.72 -1.44
C ALA A 257 -18.51 9.28 -2.52
N LEU A 258 -17.39 9.90 -2.14
CA LEU A 258 -16.37 10.40 -3.07
C LEU A 258 -15.75 9.25 -3.88
N VAL A 259 -15.29 8.20 -3.21
CA VAL A 259 -14.67 7.01 -3.84
C VAL A 259 -15.66 6.31 -4.77
N THR A 260 -16.90 6.13 -4.33
CA THR A 260 -17.96 5.52 -5.15
C THR A 260 -18.32 6.38 -6.36
N GLY A 261 -18.37 7.71 -6.18
CA GLY A 261 -18.61 8.66 -7.26
C GLY A 261 -17.50 8.65 -8.32
N ALA A 262 -16.25 8.62 -7.89
CA ALA A 262 -15.09 8.53 -8.78
C ALA A 262 -15.10 7.21 -9.57
N ALA A 263 -15.38 6.09 -8.89
CA ALA A 263 -15.45 4.77 -9.49
C ALA A 263 -16.59 4.63 -10.51
N ALA A 264 -17.66 5.43 -10.38
CA ALA A 264 -18.78 5.45 -11.32
C ALA A 264 -18.48 6.22 -12.63
N LEU A 265 -17.33 6.92 -12.72
CA LEU A 265 -16.94 7.62 -13.93
C LEU A 265 -16.58 6.61 -15.05
N PRO A 266 -17.09 6.77 -16.29
CA PRO A 266 -16.96 5.74 -17.33
C PRO A 266 -15.54 5.32 -17.72
N SER A 267 -14.56 6.21 -17.55
CA SER A 267 -13.17 5.97 -17.91
C SER A 267 -12.34 5.42 -16.75
N VAL A 268 -12.84 5.46 -15.51
CA VAL A 268 -12.10 5.05 -14.32
C VAL A 268 -12.06 3.53 -14.20
N THR A 269 -10.87 3.00 -13.97
CA THR A 269 -10.61 1.56 -13.83
C THR A 269 -10.25 1.17 -12.40
N GLN A 270 -9.72 2.12 -11.62
CA GLN A 270 -9.27 1.90 -10.24
C GLN A 270 -9.34 3.19 -9.42
N VAL A 271 -9.71 3.07 -8.14
CA VAL A 271 -9.75 4.13 -7.13
C VAL A 271 -9.23 3.58 -5.81
N ALA A 272 -8.04 3.99 -5.39
CA ALA A 272 -7.44 3.59 -4.12
C ALA A 272 -7.38 4.79 -3.16
N TYR A 273 -7.66 4.57 -1.89
CA TYR A 273 -7.44 5.56 -0.83
C TYR A 273 -6.49 4.97 0.20
N GLU A 274 -5.43 5.68 0.56
CA GLU A 274 -4.38 5.18 1.44
C GLU A 274 -4.17 6.15 2.61
N THR A 275 -4.29 5.68 3.86
CA THR A 275 -4.06 6.50 5.09
C THR A 275 -2.74 6.24 5.79
N VAL A 276 -2.11 5.09 5.57
CA VAL A 276 -0.75 4.79 6.02
C VAL A 276 0.12 4.83 4.79
N ARG A 277 0.95 5.87 4.71
CA ARG A 277 2.10 5.89 3.80
C ARG A 277 3.34 5.92 4.66
N SER A 278 4.41 5.31 4.19
CA SER A 278 5.76 5.50 4.73
C SER A 278 6.30 6.91 4.42
N THR A 279 5.44 7.93 4.38
CA THR A 279 5.79 9.33 4.09
C THR A 279 5.39 10.21 5.26
N VAL A 280 6.19 11.25 5.56
CA VAL A 280 5.89 12.22 6.63
C VAL A 280 5.77 13.63 6.03
N PRO A 281 4.65 14.35 6.24
CA PRO A 281 3.46 13.88 6.97
C PRO A 281 2.74 12.75 6.21
N ALA A 282 2.14 11.83 6.98
CA ALA A 282 1.32 10.75 6.45
C ALA A 282 -0.03 11.34 6.02
N ASP A 283 -0.02 12.08 4.92
CA ASP A 283 -1.24 12.64 4.38
C ASP A 283 -1.97 11.57 3.56
N PRO A 284 -3.28 11.38 3.80
CA PRO A 284 -4.05 10.43 3.03
C PRO A 284 -4.05 10.82 1.54
N LEU A 285 -3.88 9.83 0.65
CA LEU A 285 -3.93 10.05 -0.80
C LEU A 285 -5.05 9.24 -1.44
N LEU A 286 -5.85 9.91 -2.26
CA LEU A 286 -6.76 9.29 -3.21
C LEU A 286 -6.07 9.09 -4.57
N THR A 287 -5.76 7.86 -4.95
CA THR A 287 -5.22 7.51 -6.26
C THR A 287 -6.33 7.02 -7.19
N VAL A 288 -6.45 7.58 -8.39
CA VAL A 288 -7.42 7.17 -9.41
C VAL A 288 -6.68 6.79 -10.68
N VAL A 289 -6.97 5.62 -11.24
CA VAL A 289 -6.47 5.20 -12.56
C VAL A 289 -7.62 5.25 -13.55
N THR A 290 -7.37 5.86 -14.70
CA THR A 290 -8.35 6.04 -15.77
C THR A 290 -7.75 5.63 -17.12
N SER A 291 -8.60 5.07 -17.96
CA SER A 291 -8.32 4.74 -19.36
C SER A 291 -8.52 5.94 -20.31
N GLY A 292 -8.97 7.08 -19.78
CA GLY A 292 -9.13 8.34 -20.52
C GLY A 292 -8.21 9.46 -20.01
N PRO A 293 -8.46 10.71 -20.44
CA PRO A 293 -7.65 11.85 -20.01
C PRO A 293 -7.73 12.08 -18.49
N ALA A 294 -6.59 12.12 -17.81
CA ALA A 294 -6.53 12.38 -16.36
C ALA A 294 -7.17 13.72 -15.96
N ALA A 295 -7.15 14.71 -16.87
CA ALA A 295 -7.71 16.05 -16.63
C ALA A 295 -9.22 16.06 -16.40
N ASP A 296 -9.97 15.10 -16.96
CA ASP A 296 -11.43 15.07 -16.80
C ASP A 296 -11.84 14.54 -15.44
N VAL A 297 -11.16 13.51 -14.96
CA VAL A 297 -11.35 12.98 -13.60
C VAL A 297 -10.84 13.97 -12.56
N ALA A 298 -9.69 14.62 -12.81
CA ALA A 298 -9.15 15.65 -11.93
C ALA A 298 -10.14 16.82 -11.76
N ARG A 299 -10.74 17.30 -12.85
CA ARG A 299 -11.77 18.36 -12.79
C ARG A 299 -13.00 17.94 -11.97
N TRP A 300 -13.44 16.70 -12.11
CA TRP A 300 -14.52 16.15 -11.30
C TRP A 300 -14.15 16.11 -9.80
N LEU A 301 -12.90 15.76 -9.47
CA LEU A 301 -12.39 15.75 -8.11
C LEU A 301 -12.22 17.17 -7.53
N ASP A 302 -11.78 18.13 -8.34
CA ASP A 302 -11.68 19.55 -7.96
C ASP A 302 -13.06 20.17 -7.66
N ASP A 303 -14.07 19.80 -8.44
CA ASP A 303 -15.46 20.22 -8.22
C ASP A 303 -16.11 19.51 -7.03
N ALA A 304 -15.53 18.40 -6.56
CA ALA A 304 -16.03 17.67 -5.41
C ALA A 304 -15.69 18.43 -4.11
N ALA A 305 -16.72 18.74 -3.33
CA ALA A 305 -16.60 19.43 -2.04
C ALA A 305 -17.18 18.58 -0.89
N PRO A 306 -16.58 17.40 -0.59
CA PRO A 306 -16.98 16.63 0.57
C PRO A 306 -16.69 17.42 1.86
N PRO A 307 -17.51 17.25 2.92
CA PRO A 307 -17.23 17.84 4.22
C PRO A 307 -15.97 17.20 4.82
N GLY A 308 -15.07 18.02 5.37
CA GLY A 308 -13.86 17.52 6.02
C GLY A 308 -12.61 18.32 5.64
N PRO A 309 -11.42 17.86 6.05
CA PRO A 309 -10.15 18.43 5.59
C PRO A 309 -9.96 18.16 4.08
N ALA A 310 -9.16 19.01 3.44
CA ALA A 310 -8.78 18.81 2.05
C ALA A 310 -8.03 17.48 1.89
N LEU A 311 -8.42 16.68 0.89
CA LEU A 311 -7.84 15.36 0.63
C LEU A 311 -6.99 15.43 -0.63
N ALA A 312 -5.70 15.11 -0.52
CA ALA A 312 -4.82 15.02 -1.68
C ALA A 312 -5.30 13.92 -2.63
N TYR A 313 -5.20 14.16 -3.94
CA TYR A 313 -5.47 13.15 -4.95
C TYR A 313 -4.40 13.10 -6.04
N GLN A 314 -4.30 11.94 -6.69
CA GLN A 314 -3.53 11.71 -7.90
C GLN A 314 -4.38 10.92 -8.91
N VAL A 315 -4.50 11.43 -10.13
CA VAL A 315 -5.15 10.76 -11.25
C VAL A 315 -4.09 10.36 -12.27
N GLN A 316 -4.02 9.07 -12.59
CA GLN A 316 -3.17 8.51 -13.64
C GLN A 316 -4.07 8.13 -14.83
N GLY A 317 -3.84 8.76 -15.97
CA GLY A 317 -4.57 8.52 -17.20
C GLY A 317 -3.66 8.07 -18.33
N SER A 318 -4.20 7.29 -19.26
CA SER A 318 -3.54 7.00 -20.54
C SER A 318 -4.41 7.57 -21.65
N SER A 319 -3.80 8.28 -22.60
CA SER A 319 -4.48 8.69 -23.84
C SER A 319 -4.33 7.63 -24.93
N ASP A 320 -5.19 7.72 -25.96
CA ASP A 320 -5.26 6.77 -27.08
C ASP A 320 -3.96 6.68 -27.90
N ASP A 321 -3.10 7.69 -27.81
CA ASP A 321 -1.77 7.74 -28.41
C ASP A 321 -0.69 7.01 -27.58
N GLY A 322 -1.07 6.44 -26.42
CA GLY A 322 -0.17 5.76 -25.50
C GLY A 322 0.58 6.69 -24.55
N THR A 323 0.27 7.98 -24.55
CA THR A 323 0.87 8.94 -23.61
C THR A 323 0.23 8.77 -22.23
N SER A 324 1.05 8.56 -21.20
CA SER A 324 0.60 8.57 -19.81
C SER A 324 0.58 10.01 -19.29
N THR A 325 -0.48 10.39 -18.58
CA THR A 325 -0.64 11.71 -17.98
C THR A 325 -1.01 11.56 -16.51
N THR A 326 -0.33 12.30 -15.64
CA THR A 326 -0.67 12.36 -14.22
C THR A 326 -1.22 13.75 -13.87
N ARG A 327 -2.24 13.80 -13.02
CA ARG A 327 -2.79 15.05 -12.47
C ARG A 327 -2.94 14.91 -10.97
N SER A 328 -2.47 15.90 -10.22
CA SER A 328 -2.58 15.92 -8.77
C SER A 328 -3.31 17.18 -8.31
N GLY A 329 -3.95 17.12 -7.15
CA GLY A 329 -4.71 18.22 -6.59
C GLY A 329 -5.26 17.90 -5.21
N PHE A 330 -6.27 18.66 -4.78
CA PHE A 330 -6.92 18.49 -3.49
C PHE A 330 -8.44 18.54 -3.66
N VAL A 331 -9.10 17.51 -3.17
CA VAL A 331 -10.56 17.48 -3.05
C VAL A 331 -10.97 18.37 -1.86
N GLY A 332 -12.01 19.18 -2.04
CA GLY A 332 -12.50 20.08 -0.97
C GLY A 332 -11.81 21.44 -0.89
N GLY A 333 -10.98 21.80 -1.88
CA GLY A 333 -10.37 23.13 -2.00
C GLY A 333 -8.84 23.12 -1.99
N THR A 334 -8.22 24.25 -1.69
CA THR A 334 -6.75 24.37 -1.66
C THR A 334 -6.13 23.45 -0.60
N ALA A 335 -4.91 22.98 -0.86
CA ALA A 335 -4.07 22.21 0.07
C ALA A 335 -4.27 22.67 1.52
N PRO A 336 -4.30 21.74 2.50
CA PRO A 336 -4.36 22.14 3.90
C PRO A 336 -3.26 23.17 4.13
N ALA A 337 -3.64 24.33 4.67
CA ALA A 337 -2.68 25.37 4.99
C ALA A 337 -1.60 24.71 5.84
N THR A 338 -0.39 24.65 5.29
CA THR A 338 0.81 24.17 5.99
C THR A 338 0.78 24.75 7.39
N ALA A 339 0.97 23.89 8.41
CA ALA A 339 1.02 24.31 9.81
C ALA A 339 1.77 25.65 9.93
N ASP A 340 1.21 26.58 10.71
CA ASP A 340 1.73 27.95 10.83
C ASP A 340 3.26 27.94 10.87
N ARG A 341 3.86 28.67 9.94
CA ARG A 341 5.31 28.79 9.82
C ARG A 341 5.90 29.10 11.20
N PRO A 342 6.78 28.25 11.75
CA PRO A 342 7.38 28.50 13.05
C PRO A 342 8.06 29.87 13.07
N THR A 343 7.93 30.62 14.18
CA THR A 343 8.52 31.97 14.28
C THR A 343 10.05 31.98 14.20
N ASP A 344 10.67 30.83 14.47
CA ASP A 344 12.11 30.58 14.37
C ASP A 344 12.53 29.99 13.01
N ALA A 345 11.60 29.81 12.07
CA ALA A 345 11.90 29.33 10.72
C ALA A 345 12.85 30.27 9.97
N CYS A 346 13.85 29.70 9.30
CA CYS A 346 14.75 30.46 8.44
C CYS A 346 13.97 31.24 7.38
N ALA A 347 14.33 32.50 7.18
CA ALA A 347 13.78 33.29 6.10
C ALA A 347 14.43 32.90 4.77
N PRO A 348 13.66 32.74 3.68
CA PRO A 348 14.24 32.41 2.38
C PRO A 348 15.33 33.38 1.93
N HIS A 349 15.22 34.66 2.30
CA HIS A 349 16.22 35.69 1.97
C HIS A 349 17.49 35.65 2.85
N ASP A 350 17.43 34.97 4.00
CA ASP A 350 18.58 34.74 4.89
C ASP A 350 19.30 33.42 4.55
N LEU A 351 18.82 32.68 3.55
CA LEU A 351 19.39 31.41 3.12
C LEU A 351 19.98 31.50 1.72
N THR A 352 21.21 31.02 1.57
CA THR A 352 21.72 30.60 0.26
C THR A 352 21.45 29.12 0.09
N ILE A 353 20.61 28.77 -0.89
CA ILE A 353 20.37 27.38 -1.29
C ILE A 353 21.10 27.09 -2.59
N ALA A 354 21.84 25.98 -2.64
CA ALA A 354 22.56 25.56 -3.82
C ALA A 354 22.53 24.03 -3.98
N ALA A 355 22.56 23.58 -5.24
CA ALA A 355 22.78 22.19 -5.58
C ALA A 355 24.29 21.92 -5.77
N ALA A 356 24.77 20.80 -5.24
CA ALA A 356 26.16 20.39 -5.29
C ALA A 356 26.28 18.87 -5.46
N GLY A 357 27.25 18.44 -6.27
CA GLY A 357 27.64 17.04 -6.42
C GLY A 357 26.57 16.16 -7.08
N VAL A 358 26.96 15.41 -8.11
CA VAL A 358 26.15 14.30 -8.64
C VAL A 358 26.94 13.02 -8.50
N ASP A 359 26.30 12.02 -7.91
CA ASP A 359 26.84 10.66 -7.88
C ASP A 359 25.83 9.69 -8.51
N ALA A 360 26.34 8.62 -9.11
CA ALA A 360 25.55 7.55 -9.69
C ALA A 360 26.09 6.21 -9.18
N ALA A 361 25.31 5.55 -8.33
CA ALA A 361 25.67 4.28 -7.73
C ALA A 361 24.50 3.31 -7.76
N ALA A 362 24.77 2.04 -8.10
CA ALA A 362 23.80 0.94 -8.06
C ALA A 362 22.45 1.21 -8.77
N GLY A 363 22.46 1.95 -9.89
CA GLY A 363 21.25 2.28 -10.65
C GLY A 363 20.40 3.41 -10.05
N ARG A 364 20.91 4.11 -9.04
CA ARG A 364 20.35 5.34 -8.46
C ARG A 364 21.30 6.49 -8.77
N ARG A 365 20.73 7.68 -8.90
CA ARG A 365 21.46 8.94 -9.02
C ARG A 365 21.15 9.80 -7.82
N PHE A 366 22.10 10.65 -7.46
CA PHE A 366 22.04 11.48 -6.27
C PHE A 366 22.48 12.91 -6.59
N LEU A 367 21.86 13.89 -5.96
CA LEU A 367 22.21 15.31 -5.99
C LEU A 367 22.16 15.83 -4.55
N THR A 368 23.21 16.51 -4.08
CA THR A 368 23.17 17.12 -2.75
C THR A 368 22.61 18.54 -2.85
N LEU A 369 21.67 18.87 -1.98
CA LEU A 369 21.20 20.23 -1.76
C LEU A 369 21.86 20.76 -0.52
N THR A 370 22.21 22.05 -0.54
CA THR A 370 22.83 22.74 0.59
C THR A 370 22.04 23.99 0.90
N ALA A 371 21.82 24.27 2.17
CA ALA A 371 21.24 25.51 2.66
C ALA A 371 22.19 26.11 3.70
N ARG A 372 22.67 27.34 3.48
CA ARG A 372 23.54 28.07 4.40
C ARG A 372 22.80 29.29 4.96
N ASN A 373 22.83 29.46 6.28
CA ASN A 373 22.33 30.66 6.93
C ASN A 373 23.32 31.81 6.73
N ASP A 374 22.99 32.76 5.87
CA ASP A 374 23.73 34.00 5.65
C ASP A 374 23.19 35.17 6.51
N GLY A 375 22.13 34.92 7.28
CA GLY A 375 21.57 35.85 8.24
C GLY A 375 22.43 36.03 9.49
N ALA A 376 22.03 36.99 10.33
CA ALA A 376 22.76 37.35 11.56
C ALA A 376 22.27 36.63 12.81
N THR A 377 21.17 35.86 12.71
CA THR A 377 20.55 35.15 13.84
C THR A 377 20.38 33.67 13.54
N PRO A 378 20.39 32.79 14.57
CA PRO A 378 20.04 31.40 14.40
C PRO A 378 18.62 31.25 13.87
N CYS A 379 18.38 30.23 13.05
CA CYS A 379 17.06 29.92 12.51
C CYS A 379 16.91 28.41 12.25
N ALA A 380 15.68 27.91 12.13
CA ALA A 380 15.39 26.50 11.90
C ALA A 380 14.99 26.23 10.44
N LEU A 381 15.55 25.18 9.85
CA LEU A 381 15.03 24.53 8.65
C LEU A 381 13.96 23.50 9.03
N ALA A 382 13.08 23.15 8.10
CA ALA A 382 12.15 22.04 8.28
C ALA A 382 12.89 20.70 8.46
N GLY A 383 12.15 19.61 8.66
CA GLY A 383 12.73 18.27 8.60
C GLY A 383 13.31 17.95 7.21
N SER A 384 12.61 18.32 6.13
CA SER A 384 13.02 18.09 4.74
C SER A 384 12.64 19.28 3.85
N PRO A 385 13.36 19.58 2.76
CA PRO A 385 12.98 20.64 1.84
C PRO A 385 11.74 20.28 1.02
N GLY A 386 10.88 21.27 0.77
CA GLY A 386 9.90 21.20 -0.31
C GLY A 386 10.59 21.47 -1.65
N MET A 387 10.27 20.71 -2.69
CA MET A 387 10.84 20.94 -4.01
C MET A 387 9.87 20.73 -5.14
N ARG A 388 10.06 21.50 -6.21
CA ARG A 388 9.44 21.29 -7.51
C ARG A 388 10.49 21.28 -8.60
N PHE A 389 10.18 20.56 -9.66
CA PHE A 389 11.11 20.29 -10.74
C PHE A 389 10.67 21.05 -11.98
N VAL A 390 11.60 21.77 -12.60
CA VAL A 390 11.32 22.61 -13.77
C VAL A 390 12.24 22.17 -14.89
N ALA A 391 11.62 21.70 -15.97
CA ALA A 391 12.25 21.50 -17.27
C ALA A 391 12.49 22.87 -17.95
N ASP A 392 13.04 22.84 -19.17
CA ASP A 392 13.41 24.04 -19.94
C ASP A 392 12.47 25.25 -19.76
N VAL A 393 13.07 26.44 -19.70
CA VAL A 393 12.58 27.73 -19.18
C VAL A 393 11.07 27.75 -18.87
N GLY A 394 10.74 27.34 -17.63
CA GLY A 394 9.43 27.57 -17.02
C GLY A 394 8.41 26.45 -17.18
N THR A 395 8.76 25.34 -17.81
CA THR A 395 7.87 24.17 -17.89
C THR A 395 8.07 23.31 -16.65
N GLU A 396 7.15 23.38 -15.70
CA GLU A 396 7.15 22.47 -14.55
C GLU A 396 6.93 21.03 -14.99
N THR A 397 7.62 20.08 -14.35
CA THR A 397 7.44 18.65 -14.58
C THR A 397 6.57 18.04 -13.49
N ASP A 398 5.86 16.99 -13.85
CA ASP A 398 5.01 16.19 -12.96
C ASP A 398 5.81 15.10 -12.21
N VAL A 399 7.04 15.42 -11.83
CA VAL A 399 7.90 14.51 -11.04
C VAL A 399 7.37 14.43 -9.61
N LEU A 400 7.17 13.22 -9.11
CA LEU A 400 6.77 12.98 -7.73
C LEU A 400 7.97 13.12 -6.79
N LEU A 401 7.88 14.04 -5.83
CA LEU A 401 8.85 14.14 -4.74
C LEU A 401 8.36 13.33 -3.53
N GLU A 402 9.15 12.34 -3.12
CA GLU A 402 8.97 11.56 -1.91
C GLU A 402 10.04 11.97 -0.88
N PRO A 403 9.75 12.04 0.43
CA PRO A 403 10.80 12.14 1.44
C PRO A 403 11.53 10.79 1.60
N ASP A 404 12.80 10.81 2.02
CA ASP A 404 13.57 9.62 2.42
C ASP A 404 13.12 9.12 3.80
N ASP A 405 13.33 7.83 4.09
CA ASP A 405 12.83 7.12 5.28
C ASP A 405 13.47 7.59 6.62
N ALA A 406 14.42 8.54 6.55
CA ALA A 406 15.10 9.07 7.74
C ALA A 406 14.20 10.05 8.51
N ALA A 407 14.12 9.87 9.83
CA ALA A 407 13.34 10.74 10.72
C ALA A 407 13.72 12.23 10.54
N ALA A 408 12.80 13.00 9.98
CA ALA A 408 12.99 14.40 9.63
C ALA A 408 12.74 15.30 10.85
N SER A 409 13.80 15.68 11.56
CA SER A 409 13.72 16.65 12.66
C SER A 409 14.17 18.03 12.19
N PRO A 410 13.54 19.13 12.65
CA PRO A 410 14.01 20.48 12.34
C PRO A 410 15.48 20.68 12.70
N VAL A 411 16.23 21.34 11.82
CA VAL A 411 17.66 21.63 12.03
C VAL A 411 17.85 23.10 12.28
N VAL A 412 18.45 23.44 13.42
CA VAL A 412 18.84 24.83 13.73
C VAL A 412 20.18 25.15 13.08
N LEU A 413 20.19 26.20 12.24
CA LEU A 413 21.37 26.78 11.63
C LEU A 413 21.80 28.04 12.38
N GLU A 414 22.99 27.99 12.97
CA GLU A 414 23.70 29.18 13.43
C GLU A 414 24.11 30.07 12.23
N PRO A 415 24.34 31.39 12.43
CA PRO A 415 24.91 32.25 11.40
C PRO A 415 26.17 31.67 10.76
N GLY A 416 26.16 31.53 9.43
CA GLY A 416 27.24 30.93 8.64
C GLY A 416 27.24 29.39 8.59
N ALA A 417 26.41 28.71 9.39
CA ALA A 417 26.30 27.26 9.35
C ALA A 417 25.51 26.79 8.11
N ALA A 418 25.77 25.56 7.67
CA ALA A 418 25.07 24.95 6.56
C ALA A 418 24.48 23.59 6.94
N ALA A 419 23.40 23.22 6.26
CA ALA A 419 22.85 21.87 6.24
C ALA A 419 22.79 21.36 4.80
N SER A 420 22.76 20.03 4.67
CA SER A 420 22.61 19.33 3.40
C SER A 420 21.45 18.34 3.42
N ALA A 421 20.77 18.20 2.30
CA ALA A 421 19.75 17.19 2.05
C ALA A 421 20.11 16.44 0.76
N LEU A 422 19.78 15.15 0.68
CA LEU A 422 20.13 14.32 -0.48
C LEU A 422 18.90 14.07 -1.35
N LEU A 423 18.91 14.54 -2.58
CA LEU A 423 17.94 14.16 -3.60
C LEU A 423 18.43 12.90 -4.30
N SER A 424 17.57 11.89 -4.50
CA SER A 424 17.90 10.69 -5.26
C SER A 424 16.79 10.31 -6.24
N TRP A 425 17.15 9.76 -7.40
CA TRP A 425 16.17 9.31 -8.39
C TRP A 425 16.71 8.14 -9.22
N ARG A 426 15.84 7.56 -10.06
CA ARG A 426 16.26 6.63 -11.12
C ARG A 426 16.30 7.36 -12.45
N GLY A 427 17.41 7.25 -13.16
CA GLY A 427 17.57 7.91 -14.45
C GLY A 427 16.61 7.36 -15.50
N GLY A 428 15.91 8.25 -16.20
CA GLY A 428 15.07 7.93 -17.35
C GLY A 428 15.85 7.86 -18.66
N SER A 429 15.33 7.12 -19.64
CA SER A 429 15.91 7.12 -20.99
C SER A 429 15.72 8.48 -21.66
N THR A 430 16.82 9.14 -22.03
CA THR A 430 16.81 10.40 -22.78
C THR A 430 16.79 10.19 -24.31
N ALA A 431 16.71 8.93 -24.77
CA ALA A 431 16.54 8.62 -26.18
C ALA A 431 15.22 9.21 -26.70
N GLY A 432 15.28 10.02 -27.77
CA GLY A 432 14.13 10.76 -28.29
C GLY A 432 14.05 12.23 -27.86
N GLY A 433 15.00 12.70 -27.02
CA GLY A 433 15.11 14.10 -26.63
C GLY A 433 14.01 14.63 -25.70
N PRO A 434 13.58 13.89 -24.66
CA PRO A 434 12.65 14.42 -23.67
C PRO A 434 13.30 15.57 -22.89
N ALA A 435 12.47 16.48 -22.37
CA ALA A 435 12.94 17.63 -21.61
C ALA A 435 13.59 17.19 -20.29
N LEU A 436 14.82 17.66 -20.04
CA LEU A 436 15.55 17.43 -18.80
C LEU A 436 15.12 18.45 -17.73
N VAL A 437 15.21 18.07 -16.46
CA VAL A 437 15.06 19.02 -15.36
C VAL A 437 16.32 19.86 -15.26
N VAL A 438 16.18 21.18 -15.43
CA VAL A 438 17.29 22.13 -15.44
C VAL A 438 17.26 23.10 -14.26
N THR A 439 16.13 23.16 -13.55
CA THR A 439 15.92 24.05 -12.41
C THR A 439 15.15 23.32 -11.31
N LEU A 440 15.58 23.54 -10.07
CA LEU A 440 14.82 23.16 -8.88
C LEU A 440 14.22 24.42 -8.26
N LEU A 441 12.97 24.35 -7.84
CA LEU A 441 12.35 25.35 -6.99
C LEU A 441 12.32 24.77 -5.59
N VAL A 442 13.06 25.38 -4.65
CA VAL A 442 13.31 24.79 -3.32
C VAL A 442 12.75 25.68 -2.23
N ALA A 443 11.91 25.13 -1.37
CA ALA A 443 11.36 25.81 -0.20
C ALA A 443 12.00 25.25 1.10
N PRO A 444 12.63 26.10 1.94
CA PRO A 444 13.23 25.69 3.22
C PRO A 444 12.22 25.10 4.21
N HIS A 445 11.00 25.64 4.18
CA HIS A 445 9.80 25.09 4.81
C HIS A 445 8.71 24.93 3.76
N PRO A 446 7.89 23.87 3.83
CA PRO A 446 6.69 23.76 3.00
C PRO A 446 5.83 25.05 3.12
N GLY A 447 5.49 25.65 1.97
CA GLY A 447 4.70 26.88 1.90
C GLY A 447 5.50 28.19 1.88
N ASP A 448 6.82 28.15 2.12
CA ASP A 448 7.68 29.33 1.93
C ASP A 448 7.83 29.71 0.44
N PRO A 449 8.13 30.99 0.13
CA PRO A 449 8.63 31.37 -1.19
C PRO A 449 9.78 30.48 -1.65
N GLU A 450 9.67 29.97 -2.86
CA GLU A 450 10.67 29.06 -3.43
C GLU A 450 11.94 29.82 -3.87
N THR A 451 13.09 29.27 -3.54
CA THR A 451 14.38 29.67 -4.07
C THR A 451 14.63 28.94 -5.38
N VAL A 452 14.95 29.70 -6.44
CA VAL A 452 15.31 29.14 -7.75
C VAL A 452 16.76 28.65 -7.69
N VAL A 453 16.94 27.34 -7.82
CA VAL A 453 18.26 26.69 -7.84
C VAL A 453 18.55 26.19 -9.27
N PRO A 454 19.37 26.90 -10.05
CA PRO A 454 19.76 26.45 -11.37
C PRO A 454 20.69 25.24 -11.27
N LEU A 455 20.46 24.23 -12.11
CA LEU A 455 21.33 23.05 -12.18
C LEU A 455 22.42 23.18 -13.26
N THR A 456 22.28 24.19 -14.12
CA THR A 456 23.27 24.50 -15.16
C THR A 456 24.60 24.87 -14.52
N GLY A 457 25.68 24.17 -14.91
CA GLY A 457 27.02 24.41 -14.39
C GLY A 457 27.35 23.69 -13.07
N VAL A 458 26.42 22.93 -12.50
CA VAL A 458 26.73 22.02 -11.38
C VAL A 458 27.60 20.87 -11.90
N PRO A 459 28.80 20.64 -11.33
CA PRO A 459 29.68 19.55 -11.77
C PRO A 459 28.99 18.19 -11.68
N GLY A 460 28.97 17.45 -12.80
CA GLY A 460 28.37 16.11 -12.89
C GLY A 460 26.90 16.09 -13.34
N VAL A 461 26.18 17.22 -13.39
CA VAL A 461 24.80 17.30 -13.91
C VAL A 461 24.76 17.34 -15.44
N GLY A 462 25.71 18.02 -16.09
CA GLY A 462 25.66 18.24 -17.54
C GLY A 462 24.55 19.22 -17.93
N ASP A 463 23.73 18.84 -18.92
CA ASP A 463 22.64 19.68 -19.46
C ASP A 463 21.36 19.66 -18.59
N GLY A 464 21.28 18.80 -17.57
CA GLY A 464 20.13 18.67 -16.66
C GLY A 464 20.02 17.27 -16.06
N LEU A 465 19.08 17.08 -15.12
CA LEU A 465 18.79 15.75 -14.57
C LEU A 465 17.96 14.95 -15.56
N ASP A 466 18.30 13.68 -15.74
CA ASP A 466 17.49 12.68 -16.45
C ASP A 466 16.30 12.20 -15.61
N LEU A 467 15.63 13.16 -14.97
CA LEU A 467 14.45 13.01 -14.15
C LEU A 467 13.25 13.48 -14.97
N LEU A 468 12.59 12.52 -15.62
CA LEU A 468 11.55 12.79 -16.62
C LEU A 468 10.19 12.96 -15.97
N GLY A 469 9.25 13.61 -16.68
CA GLY A 469 7.86 13.71 -16.26
C GLY A 469 7.24 12.34 -15.96
N GLY A 470 6.47 12.26 -14.87
CA GLY A 470 5.93 11.02 -14.30
C GLY A 470 6.96 10.16 -13.55
N GLY A 471 8.21 10.60 -13.43
CA GLY A 471 9.24 9.96 -12.62
C GLY A 471 9.11 10.28 -11.13
N THR A 472 9.81 9.50 -10.31
CA THR A 472 9.87 9.69 -8.86
C THR A 472 11.27 10.10 -8.43
N ALA A 473 11.36 11.04 -7.49
CA ALA A 473 12.56 11.41 -6.79
C ALA A 473 12.33 11.41 -5.27
N THR A 474 13.33 10.98 -4.52
CA THR A 474 13.30 10.89 -3.05
C THR A 474 14.23 11.95 -2.45
N VAL A 475 13.83 12.68 -1.40
CA VAL A 475 14.64 13.69 -0.72
C VAL A 475 14.84 13.41 0.76
N GLY A 476 16.10 13.37 1.17
CA GLY A 476 16.52 13.24 2.55
C GLY A 476 16.17 14.44 3.42
N ALA A 477 16.13 14.19 4.74
CA ALA A 477 16.06 15.24 5.73
C ALA A 477 17.27 16.18 5.65
N TRP A 478 17.08 17.43 6.09
CA TRP A 478 18.22 18.32 6.33
C TRP A 478 19.10 17.73 7.44
N ALA A 479 20.41 17.70 7.21
CA ALA A 479 21.41 17.35 8.20
C ALA A 479 22.51 18.41 8.21
N LEU A 480 22.99 18.80 9.40
CA LEU A 480 24.10 19.75 9.51
C LEU A 480 25.29 19.27 8.67
N ALA A 481 25.82 20.16 7.82
CA ALA A 481 27.04 19.91 7.08
C ALA A 481 28.21 19.96 8.05
N GLY A 482 29.01 18.88 8.09
CA GLY A 482 30.17 18.74 8.97
C GLY A 482 31.40 19.53 8.53
#